data_AF-H3GWV2-F1
#
_entry.id   AF-H3GWV2-F1
#
_cell.length_a   1.000
_cell.length_b   1.000
_cell.length_c   1.000
_cell.angle_alpha   90.00
_cell.angle_beta   90.00
_cell.angle_gamma   90.00
#
_symmetry.space_group_name_H-M   'P 1'
#
loop_
_entity.id
_entity.type
_entity.pdbx_description
1 polymer ?
#
loop_
_entity_poly.entity_id
_entity_poly.type
_entity_poly.pdbx_seq_one_letter_code
_entity_poly.pdbx_strand_id
1 'polypeptide(L)'
;MATMEQRGRSLQAALQFMERNGRALEELVARMLKAREEQETFLGAFAKSLEDIAAQEECTPLAQVLESLGDCGQKLASESHDIMMLRPETEILQVVTQIQDWAIVPMKRLLEDREKAIKIEAKLQKEYDEMRRGSSAREKKLRMLSDQKRRVENVNALLETHMESFDRYRIQKMKVRLVSPLSYRSR
;
A
#
# COMPACT_ATOMS: atom_id res chain seq x y z
N MET A 1 -9.13 6.20 -28.43
CA MET A 1 -8.32 5.19 -27.70
C MET A 1 -7.01 5.84 -27.31
N ALA A 2 -6.65 5.89 -26.03
CA ALA A 2 -5.37 6.44 -25.60
C ALA A 2 -4.22 5.60 -26.20
N THR A 3 -3.17 6.25 -26.70
CA THR A 3 -1.99 5.54 -27.22
C THR A 3 -1.29 4.79 -26.09
N MET A 4 -0.57 3.71 -26.41
CA MET A 4 0.14 2.89 -25.42
C MET A 4 1.13 3.71 -24.57
N GLU A 5 1.72 4.77 -25.12
CA GLU A 5 2.54 5.71 -24.35
C GLU A 5 1.74 6.51 -23.32
N GLN A 6 0.56 6.99 -23.69
CA GLN A 6 -0.31 7.73 -22.77
C GLN A 6 -0.79 6.80 -21.64
N ARG A 7 -1.15 5.56 -21.95
CA ARG A 7 -1.51 4.54 -20.95
C ARG A 7 -0.34 4.24 -20.00
N GLY A 8 0.88 4.07 -20.53
CA GLY A 8 2.08 3.86 -19.71
C GLY A 8 2.37 5.01 -18.74
N ARG A 9 2.24 6.27 -19.21
CA ARG A 9 2.39 7.45 -18.34
C ARG A 9 1.32 7.53 -17.26
N SER A 10 0.06 7.27 -17.62
CA SER A 10 -1.04 7.23 -16.65
C SER A 10 -0.84 6.14 -15.60
N LEU A 11 -0.37 4.96 -16.00
CA LEU A 11 -0.04 3.87 -15.07
C LEU A 11 1.09 4.27 -14.13
N GLN A 12 2.16 4.86 -14.66
CA GLN A 12 3.28 5.33 -13.85
C GLN A 12 2.85 6.37 -12.80
N ALA A 13 1.98 7.31 -13.18
CA ALA A 13 1.43 8.30 -12.26
C ALA A 13 0.56 7.63 -11.17
N ALA A 14 -0.28 6.66 -11.55
CA ALA A 14 -1.11 5.92 -10.61
C ALA A 14 -0.27 5.12 -9.60
N LEU A 15 0.80 4.46 -10.06
CA LEU A 15 1.73 3.74 -9.20
C LEU A 15 2.41 4.66 -8.19
N GLN A 16 2.90 5.82 -8.63
CA GLN A 16 3.51 6.82 -7.75
C GLN A 16 2.52 7.36 -6.70
N PHE A 17 1.27 7.60 -7.11
CA PHE A 17 0.21 8.02 -6.20
C PHE A 17 -0.06 6.96 -5.12
N MET A 18 -0.18 5.69 -5.52
CA MET A 18 -0.40 4.59 -4.57
C MET A 18 0.75 4.42 -3.59
N GLU A 19 2.00 4.53 -4.03
CA GLU A 19 3.17 4.46 -3.15
C GLU A 19 3.24 5.59 -2.13
N ARG A 20 2.93 6.82 -2.57
CA ARG A 20 2.94 7.98 -1.67
C ARG A 20 1.87 7.83 -0.59
N ASN A 21 0.68 7.42 -0.99
CA ASN A 21 -0.42 7.23 -0.04
C ASN A 21 -0.22 6.00 0.85
N GLY A 22 0.37 4.92 0.33
CA GLY A 22 0.75 3.74 1.11
C GLY A 22 1.72 4.11 2.23
N ARG A 23 2.79 4.85 1.90
CA ARG A 23 3.75 5.37 2.89
C ARG A 23 3.11 6.32 3.90
N ALA A 24 2.28 7.27 3.44
CA ALA A 24 1.57 8.16 4.34
C ALA A 24 0.65 7.39 5.31
N LEU A 25 0.02 6.30 4.85
CA LEU A 25 -0.82 5.45 5.68
C LEU A 25 0.01 4.66 6.70
N GLU A 26 1.15 4.10 6.31
CA GLU A 26 2.10 3.45 7.23
C GLU A 26 2.59 4.43 8.30
N GLU A 27 2.93 5.66 7.93
CA GLU A 27 3.33 6.71 8.87
C GLU A 27 2.20 7.07 9.84
N LEU A 28 0.95 7.15 9.37
CA LEU A 28 -0.20 7.42 10.21
C LEU A 28 -0.46 6.28 11.20
N VAL A 29 -0.32 5.03 10.76
CA VAL A 29 -0.41 3.85 11.64
C VAL A 29 0.68 3.89 12.72
N ALA A 30 1.93 4.21 12.35
CA ALA A 30 3.02 4.35 13.30
C ALA A 30 2.78 5.48 14.32
N ARG A 31 2.23 6.62 13.88
CA ARG A 31 1.86 7.74 14.79
C ARG A 31 0.73 7.35 15.73
N MET A 32 -0.25 6.60 15.25
CA MET A 32 -1.36 6.09 16.05
C MET A 32 -0.87 5.14 17.14
N LEU A 33 0.06 4.23 16.82
CA LEU A 33 0.72 3.35 17.79
C LEU A 33 1.44 4.14 18.88
N LYS A 34 2.26 5.10 18.46
CA LYS A 34 3.01 5.94 19.40
C LYS A 34 2.08 6.73 20.33
N ALA A 35 1.05 7.36 19.77
CA ALA A 35 0.07 8.11 20.57
C ALA A 35 -0.66 7.21 21.58
N ARG A 36 -0.94 5.95 21.21
CA ARG A 36 -1.52 4.96 22.12
C ARG A 36 -0.57 4.56 23.24
N GLU A 37 0.70 4.31 22.95
CA GLU A 37 1.71 4.01 23.98
C GLU A 37 1.88 5.16 24.98
N GLU A 38 1.89 6.40 24.47
CA GLU A 38 1.92 7.61 25.31
C GLU A 38 0.65 7.71 26.18
N GLN A 39 -0.53 7.44 25.60
CA GLN A 39 -1.80 7.43 26.32
C GLN A 39 -1.85 6.35 27.42
N GLU A 40 -1.41 5.12 27.12
CA GLU A 40 -1.36 4.02 28.09
C GLU A 40 -0.44 4.37 29.25
N THR A 41 0.74 4.92 28.96
CA THR A 41 1.70 5.36 29.98
C THR A 41 1.09 6.42 30.89
N PHE A 42 0.40 7.42 30.31
CA PHE A 42 -0.29 8.45 31.07
C PHE A 42 -1.41 7.88 31.95
N LEU A 43 -2.30 7.06 31.38
CA LEU A 43 -3.44 6.49 32.09
C LEU A 43 -3.01 5.54 33.22
N GLY A 44 -1.93 4.77 33.02
CA GLY A 44 -1.35 3.93 34.07
C GLY A 44 -0.77 4.76 35.23
N ALA A 45 -0.06 5.84 34.92
CA ALA A 45 0.45 6.76 35.96
C ALA A 45 -0.68 7.50 36.68
N PHE A 46 -1.74 7.89 35.95
CA PHE A 46 -2.94 8.51 36.50
C PHE A 46 -3.68 7.58 37.46
N ALA A 47 -3.93 6.33 37.06
CA ALA A 47 -4.59 5.34 37.90
C ALA A 47 -3.80 5.08 39.19
N LYS A 48 -2.48 4.88 39.08
CA LYS A 48 -1.61 4.70 40.24
C LYS A 48 -1.62 5.89 41.20
N SER A 49 -1.60 7.12 40.66
CA SER A 49 -1.68 8.32 41.49
C SER A 49 -3.01 8.40 42.25
N LEU A 50 -4.11 8.00 41.62
CA LEU A 50 -5.42 7.96 42.27
C LEU A 50 -5.50 6.88 43.36
N GLU A 51 -4.94 5.70 43.12
CA GLU A 51 -4.80 4.64 44.13
C GLU A 51 -3.98 5.13 45.34
N ASP A 52 -2.83 5.78 45.10
CA ASP A 52 -1.97 6.31 46.15
C ASP A 52 -2.67 7.41 46.98
N ILE A 53 -3.51 8.24 46.36
CA ILE A 53 -4.31 9.27 47.05
C ILE A 53 -5.46 8.60 47.81
N ALA A 54 -6.17 7.65 47.20
CA ALA A 54 -7.26 6.93 47.84
C ALA A 54 -6.81 6.19 49.10
N ALA A 55 -5.62 5.59 49.06
CA ALA A 55 -5.03 4.88 50.21
C ALA A 55 -4.70 5.80 51.40
N GLN A 56 -4.54 7.10 51.16
CA GLN A 56 -4.29 8.12 52.18
C GLN A 56 -5.57 8.85 52.63
N GLU A 57 -6.70 8.58 51.97
CA GLU A 57 -7.97 9.28 52.22
C GLU A 57 -8.75 8.63 53.36
N GLU A 58 -9.05 9.42 54.40
CA GLU A 58 -9.81 8.96 55.57
C GLU A 58 -11.31 8.85 55.27
N CYS A 59 -11.82 9.65 54.33
CA CYS A 59 -13.21 9.62 53.90
C CYS A 59 -13.45 8.43 52.96
N THR A 60 -13.99 7.32 53.50
CA THR A 60 -14.23 6.08 52.74
C THR A 60 -15.01 6.27 51.43
N PRO A 61 -16.10 7.08 51.36
CA PRO A 61 -16.78 7.33 50.09
C PRO A 61 -15.91 8.02 49.04
N LEU A 62 -15.01 8.92 49.46
CA LEU A 62 -14.11 9.62 48.55
C LEU A 62 -12.98 8.71 48.06
N ALA A 63 -12.40 7.89 48.96
CA ALA A 63 -11.43 6.86 48.59
C ALA A 63 -11.98 5.91 47.51
N GLN A 64 -13.22 5.43 47.67
CA GLN A 64 -13.88 4.56 46.69
C GLN A 64 -14.08 5.23 45.32
N VAL A 65 -14.38 6.54 45.29
CA VAL A 65 -14.53 7.29 44.04
C VAL A 65 -13.19 7.42 43.33
N LEU A 66 -12.11 7.67 44.07
CA LEU A 66 -10.75 7.78 43.52
C LEU A 66 -10.27 6.44 42.94
N GLU A 67 -10.47 5.33 43.65
CA GLU A 67 -10.19 3.97 43.15
C GLU A 67 -10.99 3.67 41.88
N SER A 68 -12.30 3.93 41.90
CA SER A 68 -13.17 3.71 40.74
C SER A 68 -12.74 4.52 39.51
N LEU A 69 -12.21 5.73 39.73
CA LEU A 69 -11.71 6.58 38.65
C LEU A 69 -10.38 6.04 38.09
N GLY A 70 -9.51 5.49 38.94
CA GLY A 70 -8.30 4.77 38.53
C GLY A 70 -8.64 3.56 37.66
N ASP A 71 -9.58 2.72 38.10
CA ASP A 71 -10.11 1.58 37.35
C ASP A 71 -10.65 1.99 35.97
N CYS A 72 -11.38 3.10 35.90
CA CYS A 72 -11.87 3.66 34.63
C CYS A 72 -10.72 4.03 33.68
N GLY A 73 -9.67 4.66 34.21
CA GLY A 73 -8.48 5.01 33.44
C GLY A 73 -7.75 3.78 32.89
N GLN A 74 -7.61 2.74 33.72
CA GLN A 74 -7.01 1.46 33.33
C GLN A 74 -7.82 0.78 32.22
N LYS A 75 -9.14 0.71 32.38
CA LYS A 75 -10.05 0.14 31.38
C LYS A 75 -9.98 0.89 30.06
N LEU A 76 -9.99 2.22 30.10
CA LEU A 76 -9.89 3.06 28.91
C LEU A 76 -8.59 2.78 28.12
N ALA A 77 -7.45 2.58 28.80
CA ALA A 77 -6.19 2.23 28.16
C ALA A 77 -6.25 0.86 27.45
N SER A 78 -6.85 -0.14 28.11
CA SER A 78 -6.99 -1.49 27.57
C SER A 78 -8.00 -1.58 26.40
N GLU A 79 -9.18 -0.99 26.54
CA GLU A 79 -10.22 -1.05 25.51
C GLU A 79 -9.85 -0.22 24.28
N SER A 80 -9.13 0.90 24.46
CA SER A 80 -8.56 1.67 23.36
C SER A 80 -7.60 0.82 22.51
N HIS A 81 -6.78 -0.02 23.14
CA HIS A 81 -5.89 -0.94 22.44
C HIS A 81 -6.67 -1.98 21.62
N ASP A 82 -7.67 -2.62 22.23
CA ASP A 82 -8.43 -3.70 21.61
C ASP A 82 -9.29 -3.22 20.44
N ILE A 83 -9.95 -2.07 20.60
CA ILE A 83 -10.88 -1.53 19.60
C ILE A 83 -10.14 -0.81 18.48
N MET A 84 -9.12 0.00 18.80
CA MET A 84 -8.52 0.91 17.81
C MET A 84 -7.27 0.33 17.14
N MET A 85 -6.57 -0.63 17.75
CA MET A 85 -5.23 -1.02 17.31
C MET A 85 -5.14 -2.45 16.78
N LEU A 86 -5.53 -3.44 17.58
CA LEU A 86 -5.17 -4.85 17.34
C LEU A 86 -5.59 -5.39 15.95
N ARG A 87 -6.81 -5.07 15.50
CA ARG A 87 -7.31 -5.48 14.16
C ARG A 87 -7.00 -4.48 13.06
N PRO A 88 -7.34 -3.17 13.21
CA PRO A 88 -7.22 -2.23 12.09
C PRO A 88 -5.78 -2.04 11.62
N GLU A 89 -4.80 -2.02 12.54
CA GLU A 89 -3.39 -1.87 12.22
C GLU A 89 -2.87 -3.01 11.34
N THR A 90 -2.99 -4.24 11.85
CA THR A 90 -2.54 -5.46 11.17
C THR A 90 -3.18 -5.58 9.79
N GLU A 91 -4.49 -5.30 9.71
CA GLU A 91 -5.21 -5.35 8.44
C GLU A 91 -4.75 -4.27 7.45
N ILE A 92 -4.49 -3.05 7.91
CA ILE A 92 -4.01 -1.95 7.06
C ILE A 92 -2.62 -2.30 6.53
N LEU A 93 -1.68 -2.66 7.40
CA LEU A 93 -0.30 -2.97 7.03
C LEU A 93 -0.21 -4.18 6.08
N GLN A 94 -0.99 -5.23 6.34
CA GLN A 94 -1.05 -6.39 5.45
C GLN A 94 -1.54 -6.00 4.05
N VAL A 95 -2.56 -5.15 3.93
CA VAL A 95 -3.07 -4.74 2.62
C VAL A 95 -2.13 -3.80 1.89
N VAL A 96 -1.47 -2.87 2.59
CA VAL A 96 -0.44 -2.02 1.99
C VAL A 96 0.70 -2.89 1.45
N THR A 97 1.17 -3.86 2.23
CA THR A 97 2.21 -4.81 1.81
C THR A 97 1.77 -5.62 0.58
N GLN A 98 0.54 -6.16 0.58
CA GLN A 98 0.01 -6.90 -0.56
C GLN A 98 -0.08 -6.04 -1.83
N ILE A 99 -0.47 -4.76 -1.72
CA ILE A 99 -0.48 -3.83 -2.85
C ILE A 99 0.95 -3.58 -3.35
N GLN A 100 1.91 -3.41 -2.44
CA GLN A 100 3.31 -3.19 -2.81
C GLN A 100 3.88 -4.38 -3.59
N ASP A 101 3.71 -5.59 -3.07
CA ASP A 101 4.31 -6.80 -3.62
C ASP A 101 3.63 -7.29 -4.90
N TRP A 102 2.30 -7.21 -4.98
CA TRP A 102 1.55 -7.81 -6.09
C TRP A 102 1.25 -6.84 -7.21
N ALA A 103 1.27 -5.54 -6.93
CA ALA A 103 0.88 -4.51 -7.89
C ALA A 103 2.04 -3.58 -8.22
N ILE A 104 2.56 -2.87 -7.22
CA ILE A 104 3.47 -1.75 -7.46
C ILE A 104 4.81 -2.24 -7.99
N VAL A 105 5.46 -3.17 -7.29
CA VAL A 105 6.79 -3.68 -7.67
C VAL A 105 6.76 -4.38 -9.03
N PRO A 106 5.83 -5.32 -9.32
CA PRO A 106 5.78 -5.99 -10.62
C PRO A 106 5.51 -5.02 -11.78
N MET A 107 4.55 -4.09 -11.63
CA MET A 107 4.21 -3.16 -12.70
C MET A 107 5.34 -2.17 -12.98
N LYS A 108 6.10 -1.74 -11.97
CA LYS A 108 7.31 -0.92 -12.18
C LYS A 108 8.37 -1.64 -13.00
N ARG A 109 8.67 -2.90 -12.65
CA ARG A 109 9.64 -3.72 -13.40
C ARG A 109 9.23 -3.87 -14.86
N LEU A 110 7.94 -4.15 -15.11
CA LEU A 110 7.41 -4.25 -16.47
C LEU A 110 7.48 -2.92 -17.24
N LEU A 111 7.24 -1.78 -16.58
CA LEU A 111 7.41 -0.46 -17.19
C LEU A 111 8.87 -0.16 -17.55
N GLU A 112 9.82 -0.52 -16.69
CA GLU A 112 11.26 -0.40 -16.97
C GLU A 112 11.68 -1.30 -18.13
N ASP A 113 11.21 -2.54 -18.17
CA ASP A 113 11.48 -3.48 -19.26
C ASP A 113 10.88 -3.01 -20.58
N ARG A 114 9.69 -2.40 -20.54
CA ARG A 114 9.06 -1.76 -21.71
C ARG A 114 9.91 -0.61 -22.22
N GLU A 115 10.39 0.25 -21.34
CA GLU A 115 11.23 1.39 -21.73
C GLU A 115 12.55 0.93 -22.37
N LYS A 116 13.20 -0.08 -21.79
CA LYS A 116 14.39 -0.71 -22.37
C LYS A 116 14.11 -1.31 -23.74
N ALA A 117 12.99 -2.04 -23.87
CA ALA A 117 12.62 -2.69 -25.13
C ALA A 117 12.35 -1.67 -26.25
N ILE A 118 11.67 -0.56 -25.95
CA ILE A 118 11.42 0.53 -26.90
C ILE A 118 12.72 1.24 -27.30
N LYS A 119 13.63 1.50 -26.35
CA LYS A 119 14.94 2.11 -26.66
C LYS A 119 15.78 1.24 -27.61
N ILE A 120 15.77 -0.08 -27.39
CA ILE A 120 16.46 -1.04 -28.28
C ILE A 120 15.78 -1.06 -29.65
N GLU A 121 14.45 -1.08 -29.71
CA GLU A 121 13.70 -1.03 -30.97
C GLU A 121 14.06 0.23 -31.77
N ALA A 122 14.04 1.41 -31.14
CA ALA A 122 14.39 2.67 -31.78
C ALA A 122 15.82 2.67 -32.33
N LYS A 123 16.77 2.12 -31.57
CA LYS A 123 18.17 1.97 -32.02
C LYS A 123 18.27 1.04 -33.23
N LEU A 124 17.61 -0.12 -33.18
CA LEU A 124 17.61 -1.08 -34.30
C LEU A 124 16.93 -0.52 -35.55
N GLN A 125 15.85 0.24 -35.37
CA GLN A 125 15.14 0.92 -36.46
C GLN A 125 16.05 1.94 -37.14
N LYS A 126 16.70 2.81 -36.36
CA LYS A 126 17.67 3.78 -36.88
C LYS A 126 18.81 3.11 -37.65
N GLU A 127 19.42 2.08 -37.07
CA GLU A 127 20.51 1.34 -37.72
C GLU A 127 20.03 0.62 -38.99
N TYR A 128 18.79 0.12 -39.04
CA TYR A 128 18.19 -0.48 -40.23
C TYR A 128 17.96 0.55 -41.34
N ASP A 129 17.48 1.75 -41.00
CA ASP A 129 17.17 2.82 -41.95
C ASP A 129 18.44 3.40 -42.59
N GLU A 130 19.55 3.44 -41.85
CA GLU A 130 20.88 3.87 -42.32
C GLU A 130 21.56 2.82 -43.24
N MET A 131 21.08 1.57 -43.29
CA MET A 131 21.70 0.52 -44.11
C MET A 131 21.30 0.56 -45.59
N ARG A 132 22.28 0.33 -46.47
CA ARG A 132 22.07 0.22 -47.92
C ARG A 132 21.11 -0.94 -48.27
N ARG A 133 20.14 -0.67 -49.14
CA ARG A 133 19.15 -1.64 -49.64
C ARG A 133 19.84 -2.84 -50.31
N GLY A 134 19.34 -4.05 -50.07
CA GLY A 134 19.85 -5.29 -50.69
C GLY A 134 21.09 -5.90 -50.04
N SER A 135 21.62 -5.33 -48.94
CA SER A 135 22.73 -5.96 -48.21
C SER A 135 22.25 -7.08 -47.28
N SER A 136 23.01 -8.18 -47.19
CA SER A 136 22.74 -9.28 -46.25
C SER A 136 22.71 -8.80 -44.79
N ALA A 137 23.50 -7.77 -44.46
CA ALA A 137 23.48 -7.10 -43.16
C ALA A 137 22.11 -6.46 -42.84
N ARG A 138 21.46 -5.87 -43.84
CA ARG A 138 20.13 -5.26 -43.70
C ARG A 138 19.04 -6.30 -43.48
N GLU A 139 19.09 -7.44 -44.16
CA GLU A 139 18.16 -8.55 -43.92
C GLU A 139 18.32 -9.13 -42.51
N LYS A 140 19.56 -9.32 -42.03
CA LYS A 140 19.82 -9.73 -40.65
C LYS A 140 19.24 -8.71 -39.65
N LYS A 141 19.41 -7.42 -39.93
CA LYS A 141 18.88 -6.35 -39.08
C LYS A 141 17.36 -6.32 -39.05
N LEU A 142 16.70 -6.54 -40.18
CA LEU A 142 15.25 -6.63 -40.28
C LEU A 142 14.69 -7.76 -39.40
N ARG A 143 15.35 -8.93 -39.36
CA ARG A 143 14.96 -10.02 -38.47
C ARG A 143 15.09 -9.63 -37.00
N MET A 144 16.22 -9.03 -36.61
CA MET A 144 16.41 -8.53 -35.23
C MET A 144 15.37 -7.49 -34.83
N LEU A 145 15.02 -6.57 -35.74
CA LEU A 145 13.98 -5.57 -35.53
C LEU A 145 12.60 -6.23 -35.37
N SER A 146 12.27 -7.22 -36.19
CA SER A 146 11.03 -8.00 -36.07
C SER A 146 10.93 -8.72 -34.72
N ASP A 147 12.01 -9.38 -34.29
CA ASP A 147 12.07 -10.04 -32.98
C ASP A 147 11.91 -9.04 -31.83
N GLN A 148 12.52 -7.86 -31.96
CA GLN A 148 12.42 -6.81 -30.96
C GLN A 148 11.01 -6.20 -30.88
N LYS A 149 10.34 -5.99 -32.02
CA LYS A 149 8.93 -5.55 -32.06
C LYS A 149 8.02 -6.55 -31.34
N ARG A 150 8.22 -7.85 -31.57
CA ARG A 150 7.49 -8.90 -30.84
C ARG A 150 7.75 -8.85 -29.33
N ARG A 151 8.98 -8.52 -28.90
CA ARG A 151 9.29 -8.34 -27.46
C ARG A 151 8.55 -7.13 -26.87
N VAL A 152 8.47 -6.02 -27.60
CA VAL A 152 7.70 -4.84 -27.16
C VAL A 152 6.21 -5.17 -27.04
N GLU A 153 5.65 -5.89 -28.00
CA GLU A 153 4.27 -6.39 -27.95
C GLU A 153 4.04 -7.30 -26.73
N ASN A 154 4.94 -8.26 -26.48
CA ASN A 154 4.83 -9.17 -25.33
C ASN A 154 4.85 -8.41 -23.99
N VAL A 155 5.73 -7.42 -23.83
CA VAL A 155 5.79 -6.62 -22.59
C VAL A 155 4.52 -5.78 -22.40
N ASN A 156 3.96 -5.23 -23.49
CA ASN A 156 2.68 -4.51 -23.42
C ASN A 156 1.54 -5.44 -23.00
N ALA A 157 1.46 -6.65 -23.55
CA ALA A 157 0.43 -7.63 -23.17
C ALA A 157 0.54 -8.07 -21.71
N LEU A 158 1.78 -8.23 -21.20
CA LEU A 158 2.02 -8.52 -19.78
C LEU A 158 1.57 -7.35 -18.89
N LEU A 159 1.87 -6.11 -19.27
CA LEU A 159 1.40 -4.92 -18.55
C LEU A 159 -0.14 -4.88 -18.46
N GLU A 160 -0.83 -5.13 -19.57
CA GLU A 160 -2.31 -5.15 -19.58
C GLU A 160 -2.85 -6.25 -18.66
N THR A 161 -2.30 -7.47 -18.75
CA THR A 161 -2.70 -8.60 -17.90
C THR A 161 -2.51 -8.30 -16.41
N HIS A 162 -1.36 -7.71 -16.04
CA HIS A 162 -1.09 -7.32 -14.67
C HIS A 162 -1.98 -6.18 -14.18
N MET A 163 -2.28 -5.19 -15.04
CA MET A 163 -3.21 -4.11 -14.72
C MET A 163 -4.62 -4.64 -14.43
N GLU A 164 -5.15 -5.50 -15.30
CA GLU A 164 -6.47 -6.11 -15.11
C GLU A 164 -6.55 -6.95 -13.84
N SER A 165 -5.49 -7.71 -13.57
CA SER A 165 -5.38 -8.51 -12.35
C SER A 165 -5.36 -7.64 -11.10
N PHE A 166 -4.60 -6.53 -11.13
CA PHE A 166 -4.57 -5.58 -10.03
C PHE A 166 -5.91 -4.88 -9.81
N ASP A 167 -6.59 -4.44 -10.89
CA ASP A 167 -7.90 -3.81 -10.76
C ASP A 167 -8.93 -4.77 -10.19
N ARG A 168 -8.91 -6.04 -10.60
CA ARG A 168 -9.77 -7.08 -10.03
C ARG A 168 -9.50 -7.27 -8.54
N TYR A 169 -8.22 -7.38 -8.16
CA TYR A 169 -7.81 -7.49 -6.76
C TYR A 169 -8.28 -6.30 -5.92
N ARG A 170 -8.06 -5.07 -6.42
CA ARG A 170 -8.51 -3.83 -5.78
C ARG A 170 -10.02 -3.83 -5.56
N ILE A 171 -10.80 -4.12 -6.60
CA ILE A 171 -12.26 -4.19 -6.52
C ILE A 171 -12.71 -5.25 -5.51
N GLN A 172 -12.11 -6.43 -5.52
CA GLN A 172 -12.47 -7.52 -4.61
C GLN A 172 -12.19 -7.12 -3.15
N LYS A 173 -11.01 -6.56 -2.86
CA LYS A 173 -10.64 -6.11 -1.51
C LYS A 173 -11.50 -4.95 -1.04
N MET A 174 -11.81 -3.98 -1.90
CA MET A 174 -12.72 -2.87 -1.56
C MET A 174 -14.15 -3.35 -1.32
N LYS A 175 -14.67 -4.30 -2.11
CA LYS A 175 -16.00 -4.89 -1.89
C LYS A 175 -16.08 -5.63 -0.56
N VAL A 176 -15.10 -6.47 -0.25
CA VAL A 176 -15.07 -7.20 1.02
C VAL A 176 -14.96 -6.23 2.20
N ARG A 177 -14.14 -5.18 2.09
CA ARG A 177 -13.94 -4.20 3.17
C ARG A 177 -15.03 -3.14 3.31
N LEU A 178 -15.85 -2.86 2.30
CA LEU A 178 -16.99 -1.94 2.44
C LEU A 178 -18.24 -2.66 2.94
N VAL A 179 -18.41 -3.93 2.58
CA VAL A 179 -19.57 -4.74 2.99
C VAL A 179 -19.37 -5.35 4.39
N SER A 180 -18.12 -5.69 4.76
CA SER A 180 -17.83 -6.34 6.04
C SER A 180 -18.06 -5.47 7.29
N PRO A 181 -17.60 -4.20 7.38
CA PRO A 181 -17.84 -3.35 8.55
C PRO A 181 -19.32 -3.03 8.77
N LEU A 182 -20.13 -3.04 7.70
CA LEU A 182 -21.58 -2.86 7.77
C LEU A 182 -22.32 -4.15 8.20
N SER A 183 -21.67 -5.31 8.15
CA SER A 183 -22.27 -6.59 8.57
C SER A 183 -22.05 -6.93 10.05
N TYR A 184 -21.10 -6.27 10.72
CA TYR A 184 -20.78 -6.53 12.14
C TYR A 184 -21.56 -5.65 13.13
N ARG A 185 -22.51 -4.82 12.68
CA ARG A 185 -23.43 -4.07 13.56
C ARG A 185 -24.72 -4.84 13.93
N SER A 186 -24.72 -6.16 13.79
CA SER A 186 -25.88 -6.97 14.18
C SER A 186 -25.42 -8.28 14.82
N ARG A 187 -24.98 -8.19 16.09
CA ARG A 187 -25.13 -9.22 17.13
C ARG A 187 -24.67 -8.66 18.47
#